data_AF-A0A8H6R5T5-F1
#
_entry.id   AF-A0A8H6R5T5-F1
#
_cell.length_a   1.000
_cell.length_b   1.000
_cell.length_c   1.000
_cell.angle_alpha   90.00
_cell.angle_beta   90.00
_cell.angle_gamma   90.00
#
_symmetry.space_group_name_H-M   'P 1'
#
loop_
_entity.id
_entity.type
_entity.pdbx_description
1 polymer ?
#
loop_
_entity_poly.entity_id
_entity_poly.type
_entity_poly.pdbx_seq_one_letter_code
_entity_poly.pdbx_strand_id
1 'polypeptide(L)'
;MANVENALPIEGRRDLREHLKTTKDDFLLKLPKVELHVHIEGCLDPGLKWKISQRNKTPLIHPRTGLVFTSLEQLQDSHDALKPNDQGAMTNTEETLSFFEIYYDGFKVLQTKLDYYDLAMHYFQAASS
;
A
#
# COMPACT_ATOMS: atom_id res chain seq x y z
N MET A 1 -11.47 28.02 9.70
CA MET A 1 -10.42 27.66 8.75
C MET A 1 -10.98 26.59 7.83
N ALA A 2 -10.78 26.69 6.51
CA ALA A 2 -11.09 25.56 5.63
C ALA A 2 -10.28 24.35 6.14
N ASN A 3 -10.97 23.27 6.51
CA ASN A 3 -10.32 22.01 6.83
C ASN A 3 -9.47 21.61 5.60
N VAL A 4 -8.22 21.19 5.80
CA VAL A 4 -7.35 20.70 4.71
C VAL A 4 -8.05 19.60 3.91
N GLU A 5 -8.91 18.83 4.57
CA GLU A 5 -9.73 17.78 3.98
C GLU A 5 -10.85 18.30 3.07
N ASN A 6 -11.10 19.61 3.01
CA ASN A 6 -12.07 20.24 2.10
C ASN A 6 -11.39 21.19 1.11
N ALA A 7 -10.05 21.21 1.06
CA ALA A 7 -9.30 22.09 0.15
C ALA A 7 -9.50 21.72 -1.34
N LEU A 8 -9.82 20.46 -1.63
CA LEU A 8 -10.08 19.95 -2.99
C LEU A 8 -11.30 19.00 -2.96
N PRO A 9 -12.18 19.02 -3.99
CA PRO A 9 -13.18 17.97 -4.19
C PRO A 9 -12.53 16.58 -4.34
N ILE A 10 -13.28 15.50 -4.10
CA ILE A 10 -12.77 14.11 -4.18
C ILE A 10 -12.17 13.82 -5.57
N GLU A 11 -12.86 14.24 -6.63
CA GLU A 11 -12.39 14.09 -8.02
C GLU A 11 -11.06 14.82 -8.23
N GLY A 12 -10.95 16.09 -7.79
CA GLY A 12 -9.70 16.85 -7.89
C GLY A 12 -8.54 16.24 -7.10
N ARG A 13 -8.80 15.56 -5.96
CA ARG A 13 -7.77 14.81 -5.24
C ARG A 13 -7.29 13.58 -5.99
N ARG A 14 -8.21 12.86 -6.65
CA ARG A 14 -7.88 11.70 -7.49
C ARG A 14 -7.00 12.12 -8.67
N ASP A 15 -7.41 13.16 -9.37
CA ASP A 15 -6.64 13.70 -10.50
C ASP A 15 -5.25 14.17 -10.08
N LEU A 16 -5.16 14.90 -8.95
CA LEU A 16 -3.87 15.32 -8.39
C LEU A 16 -2.98 14.12 -8.04
N ARG A 17 -3.53 13.06 -7.45
CA ARG A 17 -2.77 11.85 -7.11
C ARG A 17 -2.23 11.15 -8.36
N GLU A 18 -3.06 10.98 -9.40
CA GLU A 18 -2.60 10.38 -10.66
C GLU A 18 -1.56 11.26 -11.38
N HIS A 19 -1.74 12.57 -11.33
CA HIS A 19 -0.73 13.51 -11.82
C HIS A 19 0.59 13.39 -11.06
N LEU A 20 0.56 13.38 -9.72
CA LEU A 20 1.76 13.24 -8.89
C LEU A 20 2.46 11.88 -9.10
N LYS A 21 1.69 10.78 -9.23
CA LYS A 21 2.23 9.45 -9.54
C LYS A 21 2.99 9.40 -10.87
N THR A 22 2.54 10.18 -11.86
CA THR A 22 3.12 10.21 -13.20
C THR A 22 4.21 11.27 -13.37
N THR A 23 4.34 12.18 -12.40
CA THR A 23 5.34 13.25 -12.42
C THR A 23 6.73 12.68 -12.19
N LYS A 24 7.66 12.93 -13.12
CA LYS A 24 9.09 12.63 -12.99
C LYS A 24 9.86 13.94 -12.94
N ASP A 25 10.09 14.43 -11.72
CA ASP A 25 10.89 15.61 -11.49
C ASP A 25 12.36 15.19 -11.26
N ASP A 26 13.21 15.46 -12.26
CA ASP A 26 14.63 15.13 -12.24
C ASP A 26 15.38 15.71 -11.04
N PHE A 27 14.98 16.90 -10.57
CA PHE A 27 15.61 17.54 -9.42
C PHE A 27 15.23 16.78 -8.14
N LEU A 28 13.94 16.50 -7.92
CA LEU A 28 13.48 15.74 -6.74
C LEU A 28 14.07 14.32 -6.70
N LEU A 29 14.16 13.65 -7.85
CA LEU A 29 14.72 12.30 -7.94
C LEU A 29 16.21 12.28 -7.55
N LYS A 30 16.99 13.27 -7.99
CA LYS A 30 18.45 13.35 -7.74
C LYS A 30 18.84 13.83 -6.34
N LEU A 31 17.92 14.38 -5.56
CA LEU A 31 18.24 14.83 -4.20
C LEU A 31 18.69 13.64 -3.34
N PRO A 32 19.82 13.74 -2.61
CA PRO A 32 20.17 12.76 -1.59
C PRO A 32 19.15 12.86 -0.44
N LYS A 33 18.52 11.73 -0.10
CA LYS A 33 17.45 11.65 0.90
C LYS A 33 17.93 10.82 2.08
N VAL A 34 17.49 11.20 3.27
CA VAL A 34 17.62 10.38 4.48
C VAL A 34 16.20 10.11 4.97
N GLU A 35 15.82 8.83 5.00
CA GLU A 35 14.53 8.40 5.51
C GLU A 35 14.69 7.95 6.97
N LEU A 36 14.03 8.67 7.88
CA LEU A 36 14.14 8.45 9.33
C LEU A 36 12.92 7.75 9.93
N HIS A 37 11.83 7.65 9.17
CA HIS A 37 10.60 6.99 9.59
C HIS A 37 10.11 6.10 8.45
N VAL A 38 10.35 4.80 8.60
CA VAL A 38 9.80 3.77 7.72
C VAL A 38 9.44 2.55 8.58
N HIS A 39 8.30 1.94 8.27
CA HIS A 39 7.97 0.61 8.75
C HIS A 39 8.32 -0.36 7.63
N ILE A 40 9.33 -1.22 7.84
CA ILE A 40 9.81 -2.13 6.78
C ILE A 40 8.69 -3.08 6.34
N GLU A 41 7.82 -3.49 7.24
CA GLU A 41 6.64 -4.29 6.91
C GLU A 41 5.61 -3.52 6.09
N GLY A 42 5.63 -2.19 6.13
CA GLY A 42 4.82 -1.31 5.29
C GLY A 42 5.35 -1.25 3.85
N CYS A 43 6.55 -1.75 3.59
CA CYS A 43 7.12 -1.90 2.25
C CYS A 43 6.68 -3.20 1.56
N LEU A 44 5.83 -4.02 2.21
CA LEU A 44 5.28 -5.24 1.61
C LEU A 44 4.19 -4.89 0.59
N ASP A 45 4.61 -4.60 -0.64
CA ASP A 45 3.69 -4.27 -1.74
C ASP A 45 2.88 -5.51 -2.22
N PRO A 46 1.77 -5.33 -2.96
CA PRO A 46 0.95 -6.44 -3.46
C PRO A 46 1.74 -7.49 -4.26
N GLY A 47 2.71 -7.06 -5.08
CA GLY A 47 3.56 -7.93 -5.87
C GLY A 47 4.46 -8.82 -5.00
N LEU A 48 5.16 -8.23 -4.02
CA LEU A 48 5.94 -9.02 -3.07
C LEU A 48 5.06 -9.92 -2.18
N LYS A 49 3.95 -9.40 -1.66
CA LYS A 49 2.97 -10.16 -0.87
C LYS A 49 2.46 -11.38 -1.63
N TRP A 50 2.12 -11.21 -2.91
CA TRP A 50 1.72 -12.31 -3.81
C TRP A 50 2.84 -13.32 -4.00
N LYS A 51 4.07 -12.88 -4.31
CA LYS A 51 5.21 -13.78 -4.50
C LYS A 51 5.48 -14.64 -3.26
N ILE A 52 5.47 -14.04 -2.07
CA ILE A 52 5.70 -14.74 -0.80
C ILE A 52 4.54 -15.69 -0.49
N SER A 53 3.28 -15.28 -0.73
CA SER A 53 2.11 -16.13 -0.48
C SER A 53 2.14 -17.42 -1.31
N GLN A 54 2.55 -17.32 -2.58
CA GLN A 54 2.72 -18.48 -3.46
C GLN A 54 3.83 -19.41 -2.98
N ARG A 55 4.98 -18.85 -2.57
CA ARG A 55 6.09 -19.64 -2.00
C ARG A 55 5.65 -20.43 -0.77
N ASN A 56 4.93 -19.78 0.14
CA ASN A 56 4.53 -20.35 1.42
C ASN A 56 3.18 -21.08 1.37
N LYS A 57 2.55 -21.19 0.18
CA LYS A 57 1.22 -21.79 -0.01
C LYS A 57 0.17 -21.22 0.96
N THR A 58 0.28 -19.93 1.26
CA THR A 58 -0.60 -19.25 2.21
C THR A 58 -1.67 -18.49 1.45
N PRO A 59 -2.96 -18.82 1.61
CA PRO A 59 -4.02 -18.12 0.90
C PRO A 59 -4.10 -16.66 1.37
N LEU A 60 -4.20 -15.75 0.41
CA LEU A 60 -4.48 -14.34 0.68
C LEU A 60 -5.99 -14.15 0.71
N ILE A 61 -6.51 -13.59 1.80
CA ILE A 61 -7.94 -13.46 2.05
C ILE A 61 -8.27 -12.00 2.26
N HIS A 62 -9.31 -11.51 1.59
CA HIS A 62 -9.81 -10.17 1.80
C HIS A 62 -10.36 -10.03 3.23
N PRO A 63 -9.87 -9.08 4.05
CA PRO A 63 -10.16 -9.03 5.49
C PRO A 63 -11.65 -8.82 5.79
N ARG A 64 -12.38 -8.11 4.93
CA ARG A 64 -13.81 -7.80 5.12
C ARG A 64 -14.79 -8.79 4.49
N THR A 65 -14.49 -9.32 3.31
CA THR A 65 -15.41 -10.21 2.58
C THR A 65 -15.12 -11.68 2.82
N GLY A 66 -13.94 -12.02 3.35
CA GLY A 66 -13.49 -13.40 3.51
C GLY A 66 -13.18 -14.12 2.20
N LEU A 67 -13.22 -13.41 1.06
CA LEU A 67 -12.94 -13.99 -0.25
C LEU A 67 -11.43 -14.18 -0.44
N VAL A 68 -11.06 -15.32 -1.01
CA VAL A 68 -9.67 -15.61 -1.37
C VAL A 68 -9.31 -14.86 -2.65
N PHE A 69 -8.18 -14.14 -2.64
CA PHE A 69 -7.64 -13.54 -3.85
C PHE A 69 -7.11 -14.62 -4.79
N THR A 70 -7.58 -14.62 -6.04
CA THR A 70 -7.20 -15.60 -7.06
C THR A 70 -6.22 -15.06 -8.09
N SER A 71 -5.96 -13.74 -8.09
CA SER A 71 -4.95 -13.11 -8.94
C SER A 71 -4.24 -11.94 -8.25
N LEU A 72 -3.05 -11.59 -8.76
CA LEU A 72 -2.32 -10.38 -8.35
C LEU A 72 -3.14 -9.11 -8.61
N GLU A 73 -3.87 -9.06 -9.73
CA GLU A 73 -4.71 -7.92 -10.08
C GLU A 73 -5.79 -7.66 -9.02
N GLN A 74 -6.46 -8.71 -8.52
CA GLN A 74 -7.44 -8.57 -7.45
C GLN A 74 -6.82 -8.06 -6.13
N LEU A 75 -5.60 -8.49 -5.83
CA LEU A 75 -4.88 -8.02 -4.64
C LEU A 75 -4.42 -6.56 -4.78
N GLN A 76 -3.97 -6.16 -5.97
CA GLN A 76 -3.62 -4.77 -6.27
C GLN A 76 -4.85 -3.87 -6.18
N ASP A 77 -5.97 -4.31 -6.76
CA ASP A 77 -7.25 -3.64 -6.69
C ASP A 77 -7.75 -3.49 -5.24
N SER A 78 -7.50 -4.46 -4.36
CA SER A 78 -7.87 -4.35 -2.95
C SER A 78 -7.03 -3.36 -2.14
N HIS A 79 -5.84 -2.98 -2.61
CA HIS A 79 -4.96 -2.02 -1.94
C HIS A 79 -5.26 -0.56 -2.31
N ASP A 80 -6.24 -0.31 -3.18
CA ASP A 80 -6.68 1.05 -3.49
C ASP A 80 -7.47 1.66 -2.32
N ALA A 81 -6.78 2.45 -1.50
CA ALA A 81 -7.32 3.15 -0.33
C ALA A 81 -8.35 4.25 -0.66
N LEU A 82 -8.62 4.56 -1.94
CA LEU A 82 -9.60 5.58 -2.34
C LEU A 82 -10.92 4.99 -2.85
N LYS A 83 -11.16 3.69 -2.61
CA LYS A 83 -12.45 3.08 -2.91
C LYS A 83 -13.53 3.72 -2.04
N PRO A 84 -14.52 4.40 -2.63
CA PRO A 84 -15.63 4.95 -1.88
C PRO A 84 -16.41 3.79 -1.28
N ASN A 85 -16.85 3.92 -0.03
CA ASN A 85 -17.89 3.05 0.49
C ASN A 85 -19.25 3.53 -0.08
N ASP A 86 -20.30 2.73 0.08
CA ASP A 86 -21.66 3.08 -0.39
C ASP A 86 -22.21 4.38 0.21
N GLN A 87 -21.49 5.00 1.17
CA GLN A 87 -21.88 6.17 1.95
C GLN A 87 -21.01 7.41 1.67
N GLY A 88 -20.01 7.33 0.79
CA GLY A 88 -19.15 8.45 0.38
C GLY A 88 -17.65 8.25 0.65
N ALA A 89 -16.97 9.32 1.06
CA ALA A 89 -15.53 9.28 1.41
C ALA A 89 -15.34 8.59 2.77
N MET A 90 -14.27 7.80 2.90
CA MET A 90 -13.86 7.26 4.20
C MET A 90 -13.43 8.41 5.12
N THR A 91 -13.83 8.32 6.39
CA THR A 91 -13.29 9.17 7.45
C THR A 91 -11.85 8.78 7.77
N ASN A 92 -11.05 9.69 8.35
CA ASN A 92 -9.68 9.37 8.78
C ASN A 92 -9.61 8.14 9.71
N THR A 93 -10.64 7.92 10.53
CA THR A 93 -10.74 6.75 11.40
C THR A 93 -10.90 5.47 10.58
N GLU A 94 -11.76 5.47 9.55
CA GLU A 94 -11.98 4.32 8.67
C GLU A 94 -10.76 4.05 7.78
N GLU A 95 -10.07 5.08 7.32
CA GLU A 95 -8.80 4.95 6.59
C GLU A 95 -7.72 4.34 7.49
N THR A 96 -7.61 4.81 8.74
CA THR A 96 -6.64 4.27 9.71
C THR A 96 -6.92 2.81 10.03
N LEU A 97 -8.20 2.45 10.25
CA LEU A 97 -8.58 1.07 10.52
C LEU A 97 -8.34 0.17 9.30
N SER A 98 -8.70 0.62 8.09
CA SER A 98 -8.45 -0.13 6.86
C SER A 98 -6.96 -0.33 6.57
N PHE A 99 -6.13 0.68 6.86
CA PHE A 99 -4.68 0.57 6.81
C PHE A 99 -4.19 -0.56 7.72
N PHE A 100 -4.60 -0.57 9.00
CA PHE A 100 -4.16 -1.61 9.94
C PHE A 100 -4.67 -3.01 9.57
N GLU A 101 -5.90 -3.14 9.06
CA GLU A 101 -6.43 -4.40 8.55
C GLU A 101 -5.52 -5.01 7.47
N ILE A 102 -5.12 -4.20 6.49
CA ILE A 102 -4.26 -4.63 5.38
C ILE A 102 -2.82 -4.88 5.86
N TYR A 103 -2.30 -3.98 6.69
CA TYR A 103 -0.94 -4.03 7.23
C TYR A 103 -0.71 -5.32 8.05
N TYR A 104 -1.56 -5.59 9.03
CA TYR A 104 -1.44 -6.80 9.85
C TYR A 104 -1.77 -8.08 9.09
N ASP A 105 -2.69 -8.04 8.12
CA ASP A 105 -2.93 -9.20 7.25
C ASP A 105 -1.69 -9.56 6.41
N GLY A 106 -0.91 -8.56 5.98
CA GLY A 106 0.38 -8.76 5.32
C GLY A 106 1.33 -9.65 6.12
N PHE A 107 1.27 -9.63 7.45
CA PHE A 107 2.21 -10.39 8.28
C PHE A 107 1.98 -11.90 8.19
N LYS A 108 0.76 -12.34 7.83
CA LYS A 108 0.42 -13.77 7.75
C LYS A 108 1.23 -14.51 6.68
N VAL A 109 1.71 -13.80 5.65
CA VAL A 109 2.54 -14.43 4.61
C VAL A 109 4.01 -14.55 4.98
N LEU A 110 4.49 -13.76 5.96
CA LEU A 110 5.89 -13.77 6.41
C LEU A 110 6.08 -14.90 7.44
N GLN A 111 6.66 -16.03 7.02
CA GLN A 111 6.75 -17.23 7.87
C GLN A 111 8.19 -17.72 8.07
N THR A 112 9.05 -17.43 7.12
CA THR A 112 10.42 -17.94 7.05
C THR A 112 11.42 -16.79 7.07
N LYS A 113 12.67 -17.10 7.45
CA LYS A 113 13.77 -16.11 7.40
C LYS A 113 13.96 -15.50 6.01
N LEU A 114 13.71 -16.27 4.95
CA LEU A 114 13.82 -15.80 3.58
C LEU A 114 12.75 -14.75 3.25
N ASP A 115 11.55 -14.84 3.83
CA ASP A 115 10.48 -13.85 3.62
C ASP A 115 10.88 -12.49 4.17
N TYR A 116 11.44 -12.46 5.38
CA TYR A 116 11.94 -11.23 6.00
C TYR A 116 13.17 -10.67 5.28
N TYR A 117 14.05 -11.55 4.76
CA TYR A 117 15.17 -11.13 3.92
C TYR A 117 14.68 -10.46 2.62
N ASP A 118 13.73 -11.09 1.92
CA ASP A 118 13.18 -10.55 0.69
C ASP A 118 12.48 -9.21 0.93
N LEU A 119 11.75 -9.07 2.05
CA LEU A 119 11.10 -7.82 2.45
C LEU A 119 12.11 -6.69 2.70
N ALA A 120 13.16 -6.96 3.47
CA ALA A 120 14.21 -5.96 3.73
C ALA A 120 14.93 -5.56 2.44
N MET A 121 15.27 -6.53 1.59
CA MET A 121 15.94 -6.25 0.32
C MET A 121 15.04 -5.51 -0.67
N HIS A 122 13.72 -5.76 -0.64
CA HIS A 122 12.76 -5.00 -1.44
C HIS A 122 12.78 -3.51 -1.08
N TYR A 123 12.80 -3.19 0.22
CA TYR A 123 12.98 -1.81 0.68
C TYR A 123 14.30 -1.20 0.18
N PHE A 124 15.43 -1.89 0.35
CA PHE A 124 16.73 -1.34 -0.06
C PHE A 124 16.83 -1.12 -1.58
N GLN A 125 16.21 -1.99 -2.39
CA GLN A 125 16.14 -1.81 -3.84
C GLN A 125 15.39 -0.54 -4.20
N ALA A 126 14.22 -0.31 -3.59
CA ALA A 126 13.42 0.90 -3.79
C ALA A 126 14.13 2.16 -3.29
N ALA A 127 14.78 2.09 -2.12
CA ALA A 127 15.52 3.23 -1.57
C ALA A 127 16.75 3.63 -2.40
N SER A 128 17.30 2.69 -3.19
CA SER A 128 18.45 2.93 -4.07
C SER A 128 18.11 3.42 -5.48
N SER A 129 16.82 3.40 -5.85
CA SER A 129 16.35 3.73 -7.21
C SER A 129 16.17 5.23 -7.48
#